data_AF-A0A7G8HDZ8-F1
#
_entry.id   AF-A0A7G8HDZ8-F1
#
_cell.length_a   1.000
_cell.length_b   1.000
_cell.length_c   1.000
_cell.angle_alpha   90.00
_cell.angle_beta   90.00
_cell.angle_gamma   90.00
#
_symmetry.space_group_name_H-M   'P 1'
#
loop_
_entity.id
_entity.type
_entity.pdbx_description
1 polymer ?
#
loop_
_entity_poly.entity_id
_entity_poly.type
_entity_poly.pdbx_seq_one_letter_code
_entity_poly.pdbx_strand_id
1 'polypeptide(L)'
;MLDRSGCEVDDYNLALERQSCFQSSHVKRLSRESTLPSALLLHLDLYQILRGIDASYWPKGLKRKAQRLGDASDPLPKRSFEDLLKPRQNDRMMQAFFAKKLFQRFNRIAVATVHCGFERNAAQLTARKGGSSGQWLKYFSAPDPVARAIHAEIYRCWASALVRMAPVVDVSIKVDSDAGFSLNGSFIAYGC
;
A
#
# COMPACT_ATOMS: atom_id res chain seq x y z
N MET A 1 9.31 3.21 -32.16
CA MET A 1 9.95 3.30 -30.84
C MET A 1 8.98 2.70 -29.83
N LEU A 2 9.37 1.66 -29.11
CA LEU A 2 8.55 1.12 -28.02
C LEU A 2 8.52 2.17 -26.91
N ASP A 3 7.32 2.67 -26.62
CA ASP A 3 7.08 3.52 -25.46
C ASP A 3 7.45 2.73 -24.20
N ARG A 4 8.49 3.19 -23.50
CA ARG A 4 8.98 2.60 -22.26
C ARG A 4 8.49 3.36 -21.02
N SER A 5 7.56 4.30 -21.19
CA SER A 5 6.89 4.96 -20.07
C SER A 5 6.08 3.91 -19.31
N GLY A 6 6.54 3.53 -18.11
CA GLY A 6 5.90 2.51 -17.29
C GLY A 6 6.76 1.30 -16.92
N CYS A 7 8.02 1.20 -17.38
CA CYS A 7 8.92 0.19 -16.81
C CYS A 7 9.35 0.60 -15.40
N GLU A 8 9.16 -0.30 -14.43
CA GLU A 8 9.80 -0.17 -13.12
C GLU A 8 11.33 -0.25 -13.28
N VAL A 9 12.04 0.69 -12.68
CA VAL A 9 13.50 0.77 -12.76
C VAL A 9 14.06 0.86 -11.35
N ASP A 10 14.89 -0.11 -10.95
CA ASP A 10 15.46 -0.12 -9.59
C ASP A 10 16.41 1.06 -9.35
N ASP A 11 17.08 1.54 -10.40
CA ASP A 11 17.94 2.73 -10.30
C ASP A 11 17.10 4.01 -10.24
N TYR A 12 17.33 4.77 -9.18
CA TYR A 12 16.61 6.01 -8.92
C TYR A 12 16.91 7.12 -9.93
N ASN A 13 18.18 7.28 -10.34
CA ASN A 13 18.56 8.39 -11.23
C ASN A 13 17.92 8.17 -12.60
N LEU A 14 17.90 6.92 -13.05
CA LEU A 14 17.25 6.51 -14.28
C LEU A 14 15.73 6.63 -14.19
N ALA A 15 15.11 6.32 -13.05
CA ALA A 15 13.69 6.55 -12.82
C ALA A 15 13.34 8.04 -12.87
N LEU A 16 14.19 8.90 -12.30
CA LEU A 16 14.02 10.35 -12.30
C LEU A 16 14.19 10.96 -13.70
N GLU A 17 15.24 10.59 -14.41
CA GLU A 17 15.52 11.04 -15.78
C GLU A 17 14.36 10.70 -16.73
N ARG A 18 13.79 9.51 -16.58
CA ARG A 18 12.67 9.03 -17.40
C ARG A 18 11.31 9.54 -16.94
N GLN A 19 11.23 10.29 -15.84
CA GLN A 19 9.98 10.64 -15.18
C GLN A 19 9.07 9.40 -14.97
N SER A 20 9.69 8.27 -14.63
CA SER A 20 9.07 6.94 -14.63
C SER A 20 8.45 6.58 -13.27
N CYS A 21 8.01 5.32 -13.15
CA CYS A 21 7.50 4.72 -11.92
C CYS A 21 8.59 4.67 -10.83
N PHE A 22 8.33 5.31 -9.68
CA PHE A 22 9.17 5.21 -8.50
C PHE A 22 8.70 4.09 -7.58
N GLN A 23 9.62 3.20 -7.20
CA GLN A 23 9.36 2.14 -6.24
C GLN A 23 9.43 2.66 -4.79
N SER A 24 8.97 1.83 -3.85
CA SER A 24 9.01 2.16 -2.41
C SER A 24 10.42 2.46 -1.89
N SER A 25 11.45 1.84 -2.47
CA SER A 25 12.88 2.07 -2.16
C SER A 25 13.33 3.50 -2.49
N HIS A 26 12.73 4.13 -3.50
CA HIS A 26 13.07 5.47 -3.98
C HIS A 26 12.50 6.58 -3.12
N VAL A 27 11.43 6.33 -2.37
CA VAL A 27 10.67 7.31 -1.57
C VAL A 27 11.57 8.21 -0.72
N LYS A 28 12.64 7.66 -0.12
CA LYS A 28 13.57 8.45 0.70
C LYS A 28 14.38 9.45 -0.14
N ARG A 29 14.84 9.05 -1.32
CA ARG A 29 15.57 9.93 -2.24
C ARG A 29 14.62 10.95 -2.86
N LEU A 30 13.45 10.51 -3.30
CA LEU A 30 12.38 11.37 -3.82
C LEU A 30 11.99 12.47 -2.82
N SER A 31 11.91 12.13 -1.53
CA SER A 31 11.59 13.11 -0.49
C SER A 31 12.60 14.25 -0.34
N ARG A 32 13.82 14.06 -0.84
CA ARG A 32 14.95 15.01 -0.75
C ARG A 32 15.20 15.80 -2.03
N GLU A 33 14.54 15.46 -3.13
CA GLU A 33 14.74 16.19 -4.38
C GLU A 33 14.39 17.66 -4.22
N SER A 34 15.12 18.57 -4.86
CA SER A 34 14.81 19.99 -4.81
C SER A 34 13.53 20.32 -5.59
N THR A 35 13.32 19.62 -6.70
CA THR A 35 12.19 19.81 -7.59
C THR A 35 11.44 18.49 -7.75
N LEU A 36 10.10 18.55 -7.67
CA LEU A 36 9.22 17.41 -7.89
C LEU A 36 8.09 17.84 -8.83
N PRO A 37 7.51 16.92 -9.61
CA PRO A 37 6.28 17.18 -10.35
C PRO A 37 5.17 17.69 -9.43
N SER A 38 4.24 18.48 -9.98
CA SER A 38 3.11 19.03 -9.21
C SER A 38 2.07 17.97 -8.83
N ALA A 39 2.05 16.85 -9.57
CA ALA A 39 1.15 15.74 -9.37
C ALA A 39 1.90 14.44 -9.03
N LEU A 40 1.28 13.62 -8.18
CA LEU A 40 1.75 12.28 -7.82
C LEU A 40 0.66 11.27 -8.16
N LEU A 41 1.02 10.23 -8.92
CA LEU A 41 0.18 9.03 -9.04
C LEU A 41 0.69 7.96 -8.07
N LEU A 42 -0.14 7.61 -7.10
CA LEU A 42 0.11 6.52 -6.16
C LEU A 42 -0.54 5.24 -6.66
N HIS A 43 0.27 4.36 -7.25
CA HIS A 43 -0.15 2.99 -7.52
C HIS A 43 0.12 2.14 -6.28
N LEU A 44 -0.95 1.64 -5.66
CA LEU A 44 -0.88 0.96 -4.37
C LEU A 44 -1.55 -0.40 -4.46
N ASP A 45 -0.73 -1.43 -4.26
CA ASP A 45 -1.21 -2.75 -3.91
C ASP A 45 -1.51 -2.77 -2.39
N LEU A 46 -2.79 -2.92 -2.03
CA LEU A 46 -3.18 -2.98 -0.63
C LEU A 46 -2.51 -4.14 0.10
N TYR A 47 -2.07 -5.19 -0.59
CA TYR A 47 -1.23 -6.23 0.02
C TYR A 47 0.11 -5.68 0.53
N GLN A 48 0.77 -4.78 -0.20
CA GLN A 48 2.00 -4.14 0.29
C GLN A 48 1.71 -3.21 1.47
N ILE A 49 0.53 -2.61 1.50
CA ILE A 49 0.05 -1.86 2.66
C ILE A 49 -0.24 -2.80 3.84
N LEU A 50 -0.80 -4.00 3.63
CA LEU A 50 -0.94 -5.05 4.66
C LEU A 50 0.42 -5.42 5.26
N ARG A 51 1.46 -5.63 4.43
CA ARG A 51 2.84 -5.83 4.91
C ARG A 51 3.36 -4.62 5.69
N GLY A 52 2.99 -3.43 5.24
CA GLY A 52 3.36 -2.15 5.81
C GLY A 52 2.45 -1.62 6.90
N ILE A 53 1.49 -2.40 7.44
CA ILE A 53 0.63 -2.05 8.60
C ILE A 53 0.96 -2.92 9.82
N ASP A 54 1.71 -4.00 9.69
CA ASP A 54 2.34 -4.55 10.89
C ASP A 54 3.48 -3.60 11.31
N ALA A 55 3.31 -2.96 12.48
CA ALA A 55 4.25 -1.99 13.04
C ALA A 55 5.69 -2.52 13.20
N SER A 56 5.92 -3.83 13.08
CA SER A 56 7.26 -4.44 13.06
C SER A 56 7.98 -4.31 11.71
N TYR A 57 7.25 -4.20 10.60
CA TYR A 57 7.82 -3.93 9.27
C TYR A 57 7.99 -2.43 9.00
N TRP A 58 7.63 -1.59 9.97
CA TRP A 58 7.72 -0.16 9.84
C TRP A 58 9.15 0.33 10.04
N PRO A 59 9.63 1.25 9.18
CA PRO A 59 10.84 2.00 9.50
C PRO A 59 10.68 2.66 10.87
N LYS A 60 11.73 2.60 11.71
CA LYS A 60 11.71 3.13 13.09
C LYS A 60 11.14 4.56 13.19
N GLY A 61 11.38 5.40 12.17
CA GLY A 61 10.86 6.77 12.10
C GLY A 61 9.34 6.85 11.96
N LEU A 62 8.71 5.96 11.17
CA LEU A 62 7.25 5.92 11.00
C LEU A 62 6.57 5.46 12.29
N LYS A 63 7.16 4.45 12.96
CA LYS A 63 6.69 3.97 14.26
C LYS A 63 6.69 5.06 15.32
N ARG A 64 7.78 5.83 15.44
CA ARG A 64 7.83 6.99 16.35
C ARG A 64 6.81 8.06 15.99
N LYS A 65 6.59 8.32 14.70
CA LYS A 65 5.63 9.34 14.26
C LYS A 65 4.20 8.95 14.63
N ALA A 66 3.82 7.69 14.39
CA ALA A 66 2.49 7.22 14.75
C ALA A 66 2.31 7.11 16.28
N GLN A 67 3.36 6.82 17.05
CA GLN A 67 3.35 6.94 18.51
C GLN A 67 3.11 8.38 18.98
N ARG A 68 3.75 9.37 18.33
CA ARG A 68 3.55 10.80 18.65
C ARG A 68 2.17 11.34 18.29
N LEU A 69 1.51 10.73 17.31
CA LEU A 69 0.11 11.03 16.96
C LEU A 69 -0.89 10.32 17.90
N GLY A 70 -0.41 9.39 18.73
CA GLY A 70 -1.21 8.64 19.69
C GLY A 70 -1.12 9.21 21.10
N ASP A 71 -2.07 8.82 21.93
CA ASP A 71 -2.01 9.03 23.37
C ASP A 71 -1.11 7.94 24.01
N ALA A 72 -0.39 8.26 25.07
CA ALA A 72 0.50 7.32 25.75
C ALA A 72 -0.26 6.09 26.31
N SER A 73 -1.57 6.26 26.55
CA SER A 73 -2.51 5.22 26.98
C SER A 73 -2.87 4.19 25.90
N ASP A 74 -2.59 4.47 24.62
CA ASP A 74 -3.04 3.67 23.48
C ASP A 74 -1.89 3.43 22.47
N PRO A 75 -0.96 2.51 22.79
CA PRO A 75 0.22 2.26 21.98
C PRO A 75 -0.12 1.64 20.63
N LEU A 76 0.74 1.85 19.63
CA LEU A 76 0.63 1.19 18.32
C LEU A 76 0.56 -0.34 18.47
N PRO A 77 -0.13 -1.02 17.52
CA PRO A 77 -0.27 -2.47 17.48
C PRO A 77 1.02 -3.19 17.87
N LYS A 78 0.96 -3.98 18.95
CA LYS A 78 2.03 -4.88 19.35
C LYS A 78 1.80 -6.24 18.69
N ARG A 79 2.03 -6.32 17.38
CA ARG A 79 2.20 -7.59 16.66
C ARG A 79 1.05 -8.62 16.83
N SER A 80 -0.08 -8.32 17.47
CA SER A 80 -1.15 -9.30 17.73
C SER A 80 -2.25 -9.19 16.68
N PHE A 81 -2.96 -10.28 16.44
CA PHE A 81 -4.13 -10.26 15.56
C PHE A 81 -5.22 -9.35 16.11
N GLU A 82 -5.39 -9.33 17.43
CA GLU A 82 -6.34 -8.46 18.13
C GLU A 82 -6.07 -6.98 17.86
N ASP A 83 -4.81 -6.56 17.82
CA ASP A 83 -4.45 -5.18 17.52
C ASP A 83 -4.70 -4.82 16.04
N LEU A 84 -4.41 -5.75 15.12
CA LEU A 84 -4.69 -5.55 13.69
C LEU A 84 -6.19 -5.50 13.36
N LEU A 85 -7.05 -5.97 14.28
CA LEU A 85 -8.50 -5.85 14.19
C LEU A 85 -9.03 -4.53 14.77
N LYS A 86 -8.20 -3.68 15.38
CA LYS A 86 -8.66 -2.42 16.00
C LYS A 86 -8.71 -1.28 14.97
N PRO A 87 -9.91 -0.76 14.64
CA PRO A 87 -10.09 0.34 13.69
C PRO A 87 -9.20 1.55 13.92
N ARG A 88 -9.18 2.02 15.17
CA ARG A 88 -8.44 3.22 15.56
C ARG A 88 -6.94 3.08 15.30
N GLN A 89 -6.40 1.88 15.47
CA GLN A 89 -4.98 1.63 15.28
C GLN A 89 -4.64 1.64 13.79
N ASN A 90 -5.39 0.92 12.96
CA ASN A 90 -5.21 0.95 11.50
C ASN A 90 -5.42 2.36 10.92
N ASP A 91 -6.40 3.12 11.42
CA ASP A 91 -6.64 4.50 11.00
C ASP A 91 -5.45 5.43 11.29
N ARG A 92 -4.90 5.38 12.50
CA ARG A 92 -3.69 6.15 12.86
C ARG A 92 -2.50 5.78 11.99
N MET A 93 -2.43 4.52 11.58
CA MET A 93 -1.35 4.03 10.76
C MET A 93 -1.41 4.61 9.35
N MET A 94 -2.60 4.59 8.75
CA MET A 94 -2.84 5.27 7.47
C MET A 94 -2.56 6.77 7.59
N GLN A 95 -3.02 7.42 8.66
CA GLN A 95 -2.72 8.84 8.91
C GLN A 95 -1.22 9.11 8.99
N ALA A 96 -0.45 8.28 9.69
CA ALA A 96 0.99 8.46 9.81
C ALA A 96 1.73 8.25 8.48
N PHE A 97 1.25 7.30 7.67
CA PHE A 97 1.75 7.09 6.31
C PHE A 97 1.54 8.37 5.48
N PHE A 98 0.32 8.91 5.45
CA PHE A 98 0.00 10.12 4.69
C PHE A 98 0.59 11.41 5.25
N ALA A 99 0.84 11.46 6.55
CA ALA A 99 1.52 12.59 7.17
C ALA A 99 3.00 12.69 6.77
N LYS A 100 3.55 11.77 5.95
CA LYS A 100 4.92 11.92 5.43
C LYS A 100 5.03 13.22 4.65
N LYS A 101 6.09 13.99 4.95
CA LYS A 101 6.41 15.26 4.25
C LYS A 101 6.40 15.11 2.74
N LEU A 102 6.74 13.92 2.22
CA LEU A 102 6.68 13.62 0.79
C LEU A 102 5.32 13.97 0.17
N PHE A 103 4.22 13.50 0.76
CA PHE A 103 2.88 13.72 0.18
C PHE A 103 2.48 15.19 0.22
N GLN A 104 2.96 15.94 1.22
CA GLN A 104 2.72 17.38 1.34
C GLN A 104 3.46 18.22 0.28
N ARG A 105 4.39 17.62 -0.48
CA ARG A 105 5.12 18.31 -1.54
C ARG A 105 4.39 18.31 -2.89
N PHE A 106 3.29 17.57 -3.00
CA PHE A 106 2.50 17.46 -4.22
C PHE A 106 1.19 18.23 -4.06
N ASN A 107 0.82 19.02 -5.07
CA ASN A 107 -0.43 19.79 -5.08
C ASN A 107 -1.63 18.91 -5.44
N ARG A 108 -1.38 17.85 -6.21
CA ARG A 108 -2.41 16.92 -6.68
C ARG A 108 -1.93 15.50 -6.45
N ILE A 109 -2.76 14.68 -5.81
CA ILE A 109 -2.48 13.26 -5.62
C ILE A 109 -3.59 12.48 -6.32
N ALA A 110 -3.23 11.68 -7.30
CA ALA A 110 -4.07 10.65 -7.87
C ALA A 110 -3.71 9.31 -7.21
N VAL A 111 -4.71 8.45 -7.00
CA VAL A 111 -4.51 7.13 -6.40
C VAL A 111 -5.09 6.07 -7.30
N ALA A 112 -4.32 5.01 -7.54
CA ALA A 112 -4.76 3.78 -8.15
C ALA A 112 -4.60 2.64 -7.14
N THR A 113 -5.71 2.18 -6.58
CA THR A 113 -5.77 1.11 -5.59
C THR A 113 -6.04 -0.22 -6.28
N VAL A 114 -5.12 -1.17 -6.13
CA VAL A 114 -5.35 -2.56 -6.54
C VAL A 114 -6.02 -3.31 -5.39
N HIS A 115 -7.21 -3.85 -5.66
CA HIS A 115 -8.01 -4.68 -4.80
C HIS A 115 -7.88 -6.14 -5.24
N CYS A 116 -7.54 -7.00 -4.30
CA CYS A 116 -7.47 -8.45 -4.50
C CYS A 116 -8.13 -9.13 -3.31
N GLY A 117 -9.15 -9.94 -3.58
CA GLY A 117 -9.85 -10.70 -2.54
C GLY A 117 -8.91 -11.61 -1.73
N PHE A 118 -9.25 -11.83 -0.46
CA PHE A 118 -8.44 -12.63 0.47
C PHE A 118 -8.00 -13.98 -0.11
N GLU A 119 -8.92 -14.72 -0.72
CA GLU A 119 -8.67 -16.07 -1.26
C GLU A 119 -7.62 -16.06 -2.38
N ARG A 120 -7.79 -15.16 -3.36
CA ARG A 120 -6.83 -15.02 -4.46
C ARG A 120 -5.49 -14.53 -3.96
N ASN A 121 -5.47 -13.58 -3.03
CA ASN A 121 -4.24 -13.12 -2.44
C ASN A 121 -3.50 -14.26 -1.69
N ALA A 122 -4.24 -15.09 -0.93
CA ALA A 122 -3.70 -16.27 -0.27
C ALA A 122 -3.20 -17.33 -1.28
N ALA A 123 -3.91 -17.53 -2.39
CA ALA A 123 -3.53 -18.44 -3.46
C ALA A 123 -2.29 -17.95 -4.22
N GLN A 124 -2.24 -16.68 -4.62
CA GLN A 124 -1.07 -16.04 -5.26
C GLN A 124 0.16 -16.11 -4.36
N LEU A 125 -0.01 -15.80 -3.07
CA LEU A 125 1.04 -15.96 -2.09
C LEU A 125 1.50 -17.42 -2.03
N THR A 126 0.57 -18.37 -2.00
CA THR A 126 0.90 -19.79 -1.92
C THR A 126 1.62 -20.31 -3.17
N ALA A 127 1.23 -19.86 -4.36
CA ALA A 127 1.96 -20.15 -5.59
C ALA A 127 3.39 -19.57 -5.55
N ARG A 128 3.57 -18.35 -5.02
CA ARG A 128 4.90 -17.72 -4.85
C ARG A 128 5.78 -18.43 -3.81
N LYS A 129 5.20 -19.17 -2.86
CA LYS A 129 5.96 -19.96 -1.86
C LYS A 129 6.72 -21.13 -2.46
N GLY A 130 6.34 -21.62 -3.63
CA GLY A 130 6.98 -22.75 -4.30
C GLY A 130 8.48 -22.57 -4.58
N GLY A 131 9.08 -21.39 -4.30
CA GLY A 131 10.50 -21.11 -4.53
C GLY A 131 11.28 -20.35 -3.44
N SER A 132 10.74 -20.03 -2.25
CA SER A 132 11.54 -19.31 -1.23
C SER A 132 11.20 -19.63 0.24
N SER A 133 12.24 -19.83 1.06
CA SER A 133 12.21 -20.17 2.49
C SER A 133 12.01 -18.98 3.44
N GLY A 134 11.44 -17.87 2.95
CA GLY A 134 11.35 -16.61 3.70
C GLY A 134 10.47 -16.69 4.95
N GLN A 135 10.92 -16.03 6.03
CA GLN A 135 10.13 -15.81 7.24
C GLN A 135 8.75 -15.23 6.89
N TRP A 136 7.73 -16.01 7.24
CA TRP A 136 6.34 -15.71 7.00
C TRP A 136 5.91 -14.37 7.60
N LEU A 137 5.04 -13.66 6.90
CA LEU A 137 4.29 -12.56 7.50
C LEU A 137 3.29 -13.17 8.48
N LYS A 138 3.32 -12.70 9.73
CA LYS A 138 2.45 -13.17 10.82
C LYS A 138 0.96 -13.17 10.44
N TYR A 139 0.54 -12.25 9.58
CA TYR A 139 -0.82 -12.12 9.03
C TYR A 139 -1.33 -13.39 8.33
N PHE A 140 -0.50 -14.11 7.58
CA PHE A 140 -0.89 -15.37 6.91
C PHE A 140 -0.70 -16.60 7.79
N SER A 141 -0.23 -16.41 9.02
CA SER A 141 -0.23 -17.43 10.07
C SER A 141 -1.44 -17.28 11.01
N ALA A 142 -2.32 -16.30 10.77
CA ALA A 142 -3.58 -16.18 11.49
C ALA A 142 -4.55 -17.28 11.05
N PRO A 143 -5.44 -17.76 11.94
CA PRO A 143 -6.57 -18.58 11.52
C PRO A 143 -7.37 -17.87 10.43
N ASP A 144 -7.84 -18.61 9.42
CA ASP A 144 -8.58 -18.08 8.25
C ASP A 144 -9.65 -17.03 8.58
N PRO A 145 -10.54 -17.23 9.58
CA PRO A 145 -11.55 -16.23 9.94
C PRO A 145 -10.93 -14.91 10.42
N VAL A 146 -9.84 -14.99 11.18
CA VAL A 146 -9.11 -13.84 11.70
C VAL A 146 -8.38 -13.12 10.57
N ALA A 147 -7.75 -13.86 9.66
CA ALA A 147 -7.06 -13.29 8.51
C ALA A 147 -8.03 -12.53 7.58
N ARG A 148 -9.23 -13.07 7.33
CA ARG A 148 -10.31 -12.39 6.59
C ARG A 148 -10.80 -11.13 7.29
N ALA A 149 -10.99 -11.18 8.60
CA ALA A 149 -11.43 -10.02 9.36
C ALA A 149 -10.39 -8.89 9.32
N ILE A 150 -9.10 -9.22 9.47
CA ILE A 150 -8.02 -8.23 9.33
C ILE A 150 -7.97 -7.68 7.90
N HIS A 151 -8.13 -8.54 6.88
CA HIS A 151 -8.21 -8.10 5.48
C HIS A 151 -9.28 -7.03 5.28
N ALA A 152 -10.51 -7.34 5.70
CA ALA A 152 -11.66 -6.45 5.54
C ALA A 152 -11.45 -5.13 6.29
N GLU A 153 -10.93 -5.20 7.52
CA GLU A 153 -10.69 -4.03 8.35
C GLU A 153 -9.66 -3.08 7.72
N ILE A 154 -8.62 -3.62 7.07
CA ILE A 154 -7.61 -2.79 6.42
C ILE A 154 -8.15 -2.11 5.16
N TYR A 155 -8.97 -2.81 4.38
CA TYR A 155 -9.66 -2.20 3.25
C TYR A 155 -10.63 -1.10 3.70
N ARG A 156 -11.32 -1.29 4.83
CA ARG A 156 -12.18 -0.27 5.44
C ARG A 156 -11.39 0.96 5.88
N CYS A 157 -10.27 0.78 6.56
CA CYS A 157 -9.38 1.87 6.96
C CYS A 157 -8.76 2.59 5.77
N TRP A 158 -8.41 1.87 4.71
CA TRP A 158 -7.93 2.46 3.47
C TRP A 158 -8.98 3.38 2.84
N ALA A 159 -10.21 2.90 2.69
CA ALA A 159 -11.32 3.70 2.17
C ALA A 159 -11.54 4.99 2.99
N SER A 160 -11.54 4.88 4.32
CA SER A 160 -11.61 6.04 5.22
C SER A 160 -10.42 7.01 5.03
N ALA A 161 -9.23 6.49 4.76
CA ALA A 161 -8.06 7.31 4.54
C ALA A 161 -8.05 7.99 3.16
N LEU A 162 -8.60 7.36 2.13
CA LEU A 162 -8.82 7.99 0.82
C LEU A 162 -9.75 9.20 0.91
N VAL A 163 -10.85 9.08 1.66
CA VAL A 163 -11.77 10.21 1.91
C VAL A 163 -11.03 11.39 2.56
N ARG A 164 -10.15 11.10 3.53
CA ARG A 164 -9.34 12.13 4.22
C ARG A 164 -8.26 12.74 3.33
N MET A 165 -7.66 11.95 2.44
CA MET A 165 -6.68 12.44 1.47
C MET A 165 -7.34 13.33 0.42
N ALA A 166 -8.59 13.01 0.04
CA ALA A 166 -9.32 13.65 -1.05
C ALA A 166 -8.47 13.72 -2.35
N PRO A 167 -8.06 12.55 -2.90
CA PRO A 167 -7.28 12.54 -4.12
C PRO A 167 -8.06 13.16 -5.28
N VAL A 168 -7.36 13.77 -6.23
CA VAL A 168 -7.98 14.37 -7.42
C VAL A 168 -8.58 13.32 -8.35
N VAL A 169 -8.06 12.09 -8.26
CA VAL A 169 -8.56 10.91 -8.97
C VAL A 169 -8.37 9.70 -8.05
N ASP A 170 -9.42 8.90 -7.90
CA ASP A 170 -9.37 7.60 -7.22
C ASP A 170 -9.78 6.50 -8.22
N VAL A 171 -8.84 5.60 -8.50
CA VAL A 171 -9.00 4.48 -9.43
C VAL A 171 -9.00 3.19 -8.64
N SER A 172 -10.07 2.42 -8.74
CA SER A 172 -10.19 1.08 -8.15
C SER A 172 -9.96 0.03 -9.23
N ILE A 173 -8.93 -0.80 -9.03
CA ILE A 173 -8.58 -1.92 -9.92
C ILE A 173 -8.87 -3.22 -9.16
N LYS A 174 -9.90 -3.97 -9.55
CA LYS A 174 -10.23 -5.26 -8.93
C LYS A 174 -9.64 -6.42 -9.73
N VAL A 175 -8.84 -7.24 -9.09
CA VAL A 175 -8.16 -8.40 -9.70
C VAL A 175 -8.73 -9.68 -9.11
N ASP A 176 -9.98 -9.97 -9.47
CA ASP A 176 -10.74 -11.12 -8.96
C ASP A 176 -10.91 -12.25 -9.99
N SER A 177 -10.34 -12.09 -11.20
CA SER A 177 -10.43 -13.06 -12.30
C SER A 177 -9.07 -13.28 -12.97
N ASP A 178 -8.82 -14.48 -13.49
CA ASP A 178 -7.65 -14.76 -14.33
C ASP A 178 -7.87 -14.32 -15.78
N ALA A 179 -9.11 -14.00 -16.16
CA ALA A 179 -9.47 -13.55 -17.50
C ALA A 179 -9.33 -12.04 -17.69
N GLY A 180 -9.05 -11.28 -16.61
CA GLY A 180 -9.00 -9.83 -16.67
C GLY A 180 -9.09 -9.17 -15.30
N PHE A 181 -9.20 -7.84 -15.31
CA PHE A 181 -9.41 -7.03 -14.11
C PHE A 181 -10.57 -6.05 -14.33
N SER A 182 -11.17 -5.53 -13.25
CA SER A 182 -12.18 -4.48 -13.37
C SER A 182 -11.59 -3.13 -12.99
N LEU A 183 -11.72 -2.14 -13.86
CA LEU A 183 -11.33 -0.75 -13.64
C LEU A 183 -12.57 0.08 -13.36
N ASN A 184 -12.71 0.61 -12.13
CA ASN A 184 -13.88 1.38 -11.70
C ASN A 184 -15.22 0.67 -12.02
N GLY A 185 -15.23 -0.65 -11.88
CA GLY A 185 -16.40 -1.50 -12.18
C GLY A 185 -16.53 -1.96 -13.64
N SER A 186 -15.72 -1.45 -14.55
CA SER A 186 -15.69 -1.89 -15.95
C SER A 186 -14.71 -3.04 -16.14
N PHE A 187 -15.16 -4.19 -16.63
CA PHE A 187 -14.30 -5.35 -16.86
C PHE A 187 -13.39 -5.13 -18.09
N ILE A 188 -12.10 -5.41 -17.91
CA ILE A 188 -11.05 -5.35 -18.92
C ILE A 188 -10.46 -6.75 -19.04
N ALA A 189 -10.70 -7.40 -20.18
CA ALA A 189 -10.14 -8.71 -20.48
C ALA A 189 -8.65 -8.60 -20.83
N TYR A 190 -7.87 -9.61 -20.46
CA TYR A 190 -6.55 -9.78 -21.05
C TYR A 190 -6.75 -10.23 -22.50
N GLY A 191 -6.40 -9.37 -23.46
CA GLY A 191 -6.43 -9.74 -24.88
C GLY A 191 -5.53 -10.96 -25.09
N CYS A 192 -6.10 -12.01 -25.69
CA CYS A 192 -5.33 -13.16 -26.18
C CYS A 192 -4.57 -12.80 -27.46
#